data_AF-A0AB38VRE0-F1
#
_entry.id   AF-A0AB38VRE0-F1
#
_cell.length_a   1.000
_cell.length_b   1.000
_cell.length_c   1.000
_cell.angle_alpha   90.00
_cell.angle_beta   90.00
_cell.angle_gamma   90.00
#
_symmetry.space_group_name_H-M   'P 1'
#
loop_
_entity.id
_entity.type
_entity.pdbx_description
1 polymer ?
#
loop_
_entity_poly.entity_id
_entity_poly.type
_entity_poly.pdbx_seq_one_letter_code
_entity_poly.pdbx_strand_id
1 'polypeptide(L)'
;MPDQHALLSASGAHRWLACPPSATLEAGLPESSSQAAEQGTAAHALAEWKLRRRLHGATSARPVSSWHDAEMDTLTDDYAAFVQERLRDVQHDCTDPQVLIEQRLDFSHIVPGGFGTGDCVIIAEPTLQIIDLKYGQGSWSRPSTIRSSCCMRSGR
;
A
#
# COMPACT_ATOMS: atom_id res chain seq x y z
N MET A 1 5.38 13.57 6.42
CA MET A 1 5.90 13.76 7.79
C MET A 1 6.42 12.40 8.22
N PRO A 2 7.74 12.18 8.26
CA PRO A 2 8.30 10.83 8.39
C PRO A 2 8.32 10.29 9.83
N ASP A 3 8.04 11.12 10.84
CA ASP A 3 8.40 10.78 12.24
C ASP A 3 7.21 10.51 13.17
N GLN A 4 6.01 10.24 12.65
CA GLN A 4 4.86 9.86 13.47
C GLN A 4 4.53 8.38 13.26
N HIS A 5 5.12 7.51 14.06
CA HIS A 5 4.66 6.12 14.14
C HIS A 5 3.78 5.95 15.37
N ALA A 6 2.56 5.45 15.17
CA ALA A 6 1.75 4.97 16.28
C ALA A 6 2.47 3.79 16.95
N LEU A 7 2.37 3.66 18.28
CA LEU A 7 2.93 2.54 19.04
C LEU A 7 2.51 1.18 18.42
N LEU A 8 1.28 1.10 17.93
CA LEU A 8 0.77 -0.05 17.18
C LEU A 8 0.58 0.35 15.71
N SER A 9 1.68 0.51 14.98
CA SER A 9 1.67 0.86 13.56
C SER A 9 1.07 -0.25 12.70
N ALA A 10 0.49 0.11 11.55
CA ALA A 10 -0.06 -0.86 10.60
C ALA A 10 1.01 -1.82 10.04
N SER A 11 2.19 -1.30 9.69
CA SER A 11 3.31 -2.10 9.19
C SER A 11 3.89 -3.05 10.25
N GLY A 12 3.81 -2.66 11.53
CA GLY A 12 4.20 -3.47 12.68
C GLY A 12 3.15 -4.48 13.15
N ALA A 13 1.94 -4.50 12.55
CA ALA A 13 0.79 -5.27 13.04
C ALA A 13 1.08 -6.74 13.28
N HIS A 14 1.78 -7.38 12.34
CA HIS A 14 2.11 -8.80 12.48
C HIS A 14 3.00 -9.09 13.71
N ARG A 15 3.84 -8.14 14.13
CA ARG A 15 4.76 -8.30 15.27
C ARG A 15 4.01 -8.12 16.59
N TRP A 16 3.28 -7.01 16.72
CA TRP A 16 2.58 -6.71 17.97
C TRP A 16 1.31 -7.53 18.18
N LEU A 17 0.69 -8.05 17.12
CA LEU A 17 -0.36 -9.07 17.26
C LEU A 17 0.20 -10.40 17.76
N ALA A 18 1.41 -10.77 17.35
CA ALA A 18 2.07 -12.00 17.80
C ALA A 18 2.68 -11.86 19.20
N CYS A 19 3.24 -10.69 19.52
CA CYS A 19 3.85 -10.38 20.80
C CYS A 19 3.55 -8.92 21.20
N PRO A 20 2.42 -8.65 21.88
CA PRO A 20 2.03 -7.29 22.25
C PRO A 20 3.09 -6.50 23.04
N PRO A 21 3.87 -7.12 23.95
CA PRO A 21 4.97 -6.42 24.63
C PRO A 21 6.10 -5.94 23.71
N SER A 22 6.27 -6.54 22.53
CA SER A 22 7.36 -6.18 21.61
C SER A 22 7.23 -4.74 21.10
N ALA A 23 6.00 -4.27 20.86
CA ALA A 23 5.76 -2.89 20.44
C ALA A 23 6.28 -1.86 21.45
N THR A 24 6.12 -2.16 22.76
CA THR A 24 6.58 -1.25 23.82
C THR A 24 8.10 -1.29 23.96
N LEU A 25 8.72 -2.46 23.80
CA LEU A 25 10.17 -2.61 23.84
C LEU A 25 10.86 -1.92 22.66
N GLU A 26 10.23 -1.94 21.49
CA GLU A 26 10.78 -1.34 20.27
C GLU A 26 10.58 0.17 20.20
N ALA A 27 9.54 0.72 20.85
CA ALA A 27 9.24 2.15 20.83
C ALA A 27 10.38 3.06 21.36
N GLY A 28 11.29 2.51 22.16
CA GLY A 28 12.46 3.24 22.69
C GLY A 28 13.75 3.05 21.89
N LEU A 29 13.74 2.21 20.84
CA LEU A 29 14.91 1.95 20.01
C LEU A 29 14.95 2.92 18.83
N PRO A 30 16.15 3.36 18.38
CA PRO A 30 16.27 4.17 17.19
C PRO A 30 15.85 3.35 15.96
N GLU A 31 14.93 3.89 15.16
CA GLU A 31 14.56 3.32 13.87
C GLU A 31 15.79 3.32 12.95
N SER A 32 16.25 2.14 12.55
CA SER A 32 17.31 1.98 11.56
C SER A 32 16.71 1.49 10.25
N SER A 33 16.90 2.24 9.16
CA SER A 33 16.58 1.73 7.82
C SER A 33 17.52 0.59 7.47
N SER A 34 16.96 -0.53 7.00
CA SER A 34 17.74 -1.57 6.35
C SER A 34 17.79 -1.29 4.85
N GLN A 35 18.81 -1.82 4.15
CA GLN A 35 18.88 -1.74 2.69
C GLN A 35 17.60 -2.28 2.02
N ALA A 36 16.98 -3.32 2.59
CA ALA A 36 15.71 -3.85 2.12
C ALA A 36 14.55 -2.87 2.29
N ALA A 37 14.50 -2.12 3.40
CA ALA A 37 13.49 -1.09 3.62
C ALA A 37 13.65 0.09 2.65
N GLU A 38 14.89 0.48 2.34
CA GLU A 38 15.18 1.53 1.35
C GLU A 38 14.83 1.09 -0.07
N GLN A 39 15.17 -0.15 -0.44
CA GLN A 39 14.77 -0.76 -1.71
C GLN A 39 13.24 -0.82 -1.84
N GLY A 40 12.54 -1.24 -0.79
CA GLY A 40 11.08 -1.24 -0.76
C GLY A 40 10.51 0.16 -0.98
N THR A 41 11.03 1.16 -0.27
CA THR A 41 10.61 2.56 -0.44
C THR A 41 10.78 3.04 -1.89
N ALA A 42 11.90 2.69 -2.54
CA ALA A 42 12.13 3.01 -3.94
C ALA A 42 11.13 2.30 -4.88
N ALA A 43 10.85 1.02 -4.63
CA ALA A 43 9.89 0.24 -5.40
C ALA A 43 8.45 0.80 -5.30
N HIS A 44 8.00 1.17 -4.09
CA HIS A 44 6.67 1.79 -3.90
C HIS A 44 6.58 3.14 -4.62
N ALA A 45 7.59 4.00 -4.50
CA ALA A 45 7.62 5.28 -5.21
C ALA A 45 7.55 5.11 -6.73
N LEU A 46 8.28 4.13 -7.29
CA LEU A 46 8.25 3.83 -8.72
C LEU A 46 6.89 3.25 -9.15
N ALA A 47 6.32 2.33 -8.37
CA ALA A 47 5.01 1.74 -8.62
C ALA A 47 3.89 2.79 -8.60
N GLU A 48 3.89 3.67 -7.59
CA GLU A 48 2.97 4.80 -7.47
C GLU A 48 3.02 5.66 -8.73
N TRP A 49 4.24 6.08 -9.14
CA TRP A 49 4.42 6.92 -10.32
C TRP A 49 3.89 6.24 -11.58
N LYS A 50 4.22 4.95 -11.80
CA LYS A 50 3.72 4.17 -12.94
C LYS A 50 2.20 4.08 -12.93
N LEU A 51 1.61 3.81 -11.77
CA LEU A 51 0.17 3.67 -11.62
C LEU A 51 -0.57 5.00 -11.88
N ARG A 52 -0.12 6.10 -11.28
CA ARG A 52 -0.67 7.46 -11.54
C ARG A 52 -0.57 7.84 -13.01
N ARG A 53 0.55 7.50 -13.65
CA ARG A 53 0.75 7.76 -15.09
C ARG A 53 -0.22 6.95 -15.95
N ARG A 54 -0.44 5.68 -15.63
CA ARG A 54 -1.34 4.79 -16.39
C ARG A 54 -2.82 5.12 -16.18
N LEU A 55 -3.23 5.51 -14.98
CA LEU A 55 -4.64 5.77 -14.64
C LEU A 55 -5.04 7.22 -14.90
N HIS A 56 -4.19 8.19 -14.56
CA HIS A 56 -4.54 9.61 -14.58
C HIS A 56 -3.75 10.42 -15.62
N GLY A 57 -2.91 9.76 -16.43
CA GLY A 57 -2.06 10.46 -17.40
C GLY A 57 -1.06 11.42 -16.76
N ALA A 58 -0.69 11.19 -15.49
CA ALA A 58 0.18 12.08 -14.73
C ALA A 58 1.52 12.32 -15.46
N THR A 59 1.92 13.60 -15.53
CA THR A 59 3.16 14.08 -16.17
C THR A 59 4.29 14.34 -15.18
N SER A 60 4.15 13.84 -13.95
CA SER A 60 5.18 14.00 -12.92
C SER A 60 6.50 13.33 -13.35
N ALA A 61 7.61 13.87 -12.85
CA ALA A 61 8.93 13.29 -13.09
C ALA A 61 8.99 11.88 -12.50
N ARG A 62 9.63 10.96 -13.25
CA ARG A 62 9.90 9.62 -12.75
C ARG A 62 10.83 9.71 -11.53
N PRO A 63 10.52 9.03 -10.41
CA PRO A 63 11.44 9.00 -9.28
C PRO A 63 12.79 8.43 -9.72
N VAL A 64 13.87 8.92 -9.12
CA VAL A 64 15.23 8.46 -9.38
C VAL A 64 15.79 7.90 -8.08
N SER A 65 16.31 6.68 -8.14
CA SER A 65 16.95 5.99 -7.01
C SER A 65 18.08 5.11 -7.54
N SER A 66 19.11 4.92 -6.72
CA SER A 66 20.20 3.97 -7.00
C SER A 66 19.75 2.51 -6.99
N TRP A 67 18.57 2.23 -6.42
CA TRP A 67 17.98 0.90 -6.34
C TRP A 67 17.14 0.53 -7.55
N HIS A 68 16.96 1.44 -8.52
CA HIS A 68 16.19 1.16 -9.73
C HIS A 68 17.00 0.25 -10.67
N ASP A 69 16.60 -1.02 -10.74
CA ASP A 69 17.11 -2.00 -11.68
C ASP A 69 15.99 -2.54 -12.60
N ALA A 70 16.36 -3.40 -13.54
CA ALA A 70 15.42 -3.98 -14.49
C ALA A 70 14.37 -4.88 -13.82
N GLU A 71 14.73 -5.56 -12.72
CA GLU A 71 13.81 -6.43 -11.98
C GLU A 71 12.72 -5.60 -11.29
N MET A 72 13.11 -4.52 -10.60
CA MET A 72 12.18 -3.58 -9.99
C MET A 72 11.28 -2.94 -11.04
N ASP A 73 11.81 -2.59 -12.21
CA ASP A 73 11.01 -2.06 -13.31
C ASP A 73 9.93 -3.06 -13.74
N THR A 74 10.30 -4.31 -14.03
CA THR A 74 9.34 -5.36 -14.40
C THR A 74 8.30 -5.58 -13.31
N LEU A 75 8.73 -5.71 -12.06
CA LEU A 75 7.84 -5.98 -10.92
C LEU A 75 6.82 -4.85 -10.72
N THR A 76 7.28 -3.60 -10.79
CA THR A 76 6.39 -2.44 -10.66
C THR A 76 5.47 -2.27 -11.87
N ASP A 77 5.88 -2.70 -13.06
CA ASP A 77 5.01 -2.74 -14.24
C ASP A 77 3.93 -3.83 -14.14
N ASP A 78 4.27 -4.99 -13.60
CA ASP A 78 3.35 -6.10 -13.32
C ASP A 78 2.33 -5.70 -12.24
N TYR A 79 2.78 -5.04 -11.18
CA TYR A 79 1.90 -4.45 -10.16
C TYR A 79 0.90 -3.49 -10.78
N ALA A 80 1.36 -2.53 -11.59
CA ALA A 80 0.48 -1.56 -12.23
C ALA A 80 -0.48 -2.23 -13.22
N ALA A 81 -0.05 -3.28 -13.93
CA ALA A 81 -0.91 -4.05 -14.81
C ALA A 81 -2.00 -4.82 -14.04
N PHE A 82 -1.63 -5.40 -12.90
CA PHE A 82 -2.56 -6.09 -12.00
C PHE A 82 -3.64 -5.15 -11.46
N VAL A 83 -3.27 -3.94 -11.01
CA VAL A 83 -4.26 -2.95 -10.55
C VAL A 83 -5.24 -2.58 -11.67
N GLN A 84 -4.73 -2.40 -12.90
CA GLN A 84 -5.59 -2.11 -14.06
C GLN A 84 -6.52 -3.28 -14.40
N GLU A 85 -6.05 -4.52 -14.30
CA GLU A 85 -6.88 -5.71 -14.47
C GLU A 85 -8.01 -5.73 -13.44
N ARG A 86 -7.70 -5.52 -12.15
CA ARG A 86 -8.69 -5.45 -11.07
C ARG A 86 -9.69 -4.32 -11.27
N LEU A 87 -9.23 -3.15 -11.73
CA LEU A 87 -10.11 -2.04 -12.05
C LEU A 87 -11.09 -2.40 -13.16
N ARG A 88 -10.62 -3.04 -14.24
CA ARG A 88 -11.49 -3.51 -15.32
C ARG A 88 -12.50 -4.55 -14.85
N ASP A 89 -12.08 -5.47 -13.99
CA ASP A 89 -12.98 -6.47 -13.42
C ASP A 89 -14.13 -5.82 -12.65
N VAL A 90 -13.84 -4.82 -11.80
CA VAL A 90 -14.89 -4.14 -11.03
C VAL A 90 -15.75 -3.19 -11.86
N GLN A 91 -15.21 -2.63 -12.95
CA GLN A 91 -15.97 -1.79 -13.88
C GLN A 91 -17.08 -2.56 -14.61
N HIS A 92 -16.97 -3.89 -14.68
CA HIS A 92 -18.05 -4.73 -15.23
C HIS A 92 -19.28 -4.74 -14.31
N ASP A 93 -19.05 -4.67 -13.00
CA ASP A 93 -20.10 -4.83 -11.98
C ASP A 93 -20.52 -3.50 -11.34
N CYS A 94 -19.71 -2.44 -11.49
CA CYS A 94 -19.92 -1.11 -10.92
C CYS A 94 -19.70 -0.02 -11.96
N THR A 95 -20.66 0.92 -12.06
CA THR A 95 -20.62 2.01 -13.05
C THR A 95 -19.59 3.09 -12.73
N ASP A 96 -19.26 3.31 -11.45
CA ASP A 96 -18.35 4.38 -11.02
C ASP A 96 -17.41 3.90 -9.89
N PRO A 97 -16.43 3.03 -10.20
CA PRO A 97 -15.44 2.62 -9.23
C PRO A 97 -14.41 3.73 -8.98
N GLN A 98 -14.12 4.01 -7.71
CA GLN A 98 -13.09 4.97 -7.31
C GLN A 98 -11.76 4.27 -7.08
N VAL A 99 -10.67 4.88 -7.54
CA VAL A 99 -9.30 4.41 -7.28
C VAL A 99 -8.53 5.48 -6.52
N LEU A 100 -8.04 5.12 -5.34
CA LEU A 100 -7.23 5.97 -4.47
C LEU A 100 -5.81 5.39 -4.40
N ILE A 101 -4.80 6.23 -4.64
CA ILE A 101 -3.38 5.83 -4.69
C ILE A 101 -2.64 6.52 -3.55
N GLU A 102 -1.83 5.77 -2.79
CA GLU A 102 -1.14 6.23 -1.57
C GLU A 102 -2.09 6.90 -0.57
N GLN A 103 -3.23 6.24 -0.32
CA GLN A 103 -4.25 6.80 0.54
C GLN A 103 -3.91 6.55 2.00
N ARG A 104 -3.85 7.63 2.80
CA ARG A 104 -3.80 7.52 4.26
C ARG A 104 -5.13 6.98 4.78
N LEU A 105 -5.06 5.88 5.52
CA LEU A 105 -6.17 5.21 6.17
C LEU A 105 -6.06 5.41 7.68
N ASP A 106 -7.06 6.07 8.25
CA ASP A 106 -7.16 6.32 9.69
C ASP A 106 -7.91 5.17 10.37
N PHE A 107 -7.24 4.49 11.30
CA PHE A 107 -7.85 3.46 12.15
C PHE A 107 -7.70 3.83 13.64
N SER A 108 -7.67 5.12 13.93
CA SER A 108 -7.58 5.66 15.29
C SER A 108 -8.68 5.15 16.23
N HIS A 109 -9.81 4.75 15.65
CA HIS A 109 -10.93 4.12 16.35
C HIS A 109 -10.63 2.71 16.90
N ILE A 110 -9.62 2.01 16.35
CA ILE A 110 -9.16 0.69 16.83
C ILE A 110 -7.93 0.87 17.72
N VAL A 111 -6.96 1.66 17.25
CA VAL A 111 -5.70 1.93 17.93
C VAL A 111 -5.58 3.44 18.10
N PRO A 112 -5.46 4.00 19.32
CA PRO A 112 -5.29 5.44 19.50
C PRO A 112 -4.12 5.99 18.67
N GLY A 113 -4.40 6.95 17.78
CA GLY A 113 -3.42 7.54 16.86
C GLY A 113 -2.97 6.63 15.71
N GLY A 114 -3.58 5.45 15.55
CA GLY A 114 -3.26 4.48 14.52
C GLY A 114 -3.64 4.95 13.12
N PHE A 115 -2.66 4.97 12.22
CA PHE A 115 -2.88 5.21 10.81
C PHE A 115 -1.96 4.33 9.97
N GLY A 116 -2.35 4.13 8.72
CA GLY A 116 -1.57 3.41 7.71
C GLY A 116 -1.70 4.09 6.36
N THR A 117 -0.94 3.61 5.39
CA THR A 117 -1.04 4.04 4.00
C THR A 117 -1.31 2.80 3.17
N GLY A 118 -2.35 2.83 2.34
CA GLY A 118 -2.60 1.80 1.34
C GLY A 118 -2.08 2.26 -0.01
N ASP A 119 -1.27 1.41 -0.68
CA ASP A 119 -0.68 1.74 -1.97
C ASP A 119 -1.74 2.00 -3.05
N CYS A 120 -2.72 1.08 -3.14
CA CYS A 120 -3.88 1.24 -4.02
C CYS A 120 -5.15 0.71 -3.37
N VAL A 121 -6.19 1.55 -3.34
CA VAL A 121 -7.52 1.21 -2.84
C VAL A 121 -8.53 1.40 -3.96
N ILE A 122 -9.25 0.33 -4.31
CA ILE A 122 -10.35 0.36 -5.28
C ILE A 122 -11.66 0.20 -4.51
N ILE A 123 -12.54 1.21 -4.64
CA ILE A 123 -13.87 1.24 -4.03
C ILE A 123 -14.88 1.05 -5.16
N ALA A 124 -15.58 -0.08 -5.16
CA ALA A 124 -16.60 -0.41 -6.13
C ALA A 124 -17.73 -1.15 -5.42
N GLU A 125 -18.76 -0.43 -4.96
CA GLU A 125 -19.79 -1.01 -4.09
C GLU A 125 -20.40 -2.31 -4.68
N PRO A 126 -20.56 -3.38 -3.89
CA PRO A 126 -20.30 -3.51 -2.45
C PRO A 126 -18.87 -3.98 -2.09
N THR A 127 -17.94 -3.90 -3.03
CA THR A 127 -16.58 -4.43 -2.93
C THR A 127 -15.55 -3.33 -2.61
N LEU A 128 -14.71 -3.59 -1.61
CA LEU A 128 -13.51 -2.82 -1.35
C LEU A 128 -12.30 -3.73 -1.61
N GLN A 129 -11.36 -3.26 -2.43
CA GLN A 129 -10.10 -3.96 -2.69
C GLN A 129 -8.94 -3.09 -2.24
N ILE A 130 -8.12 -3.64 -1.34
CA ILE A 130 -6.83 -3.05 -0.97
C ILE A 130 -5.75 -3.90 -1.64
N ILE A 131 -4.92 -3.25 -2.44
CA ILE A 131 -3.81 -3.86 -3.16
C ILE A 131 -2.53 -3.24 -2.60
N ASP A 132 -1.74 -4.07 -1.94
CA ASP A 132 -0.50 -3.73 -1.26
C ASP A 132 0.67 -4.38 -2.03
N LEU A 133 1.62 -3.55 -2.46
CA LEU A 133 2.87 -3.98 -3.05
C LEU A 133 3.77 -4.50 -1.95
N LYS A 134 4.38 -5.66 -2.17
CA LYS A 134 5.43 -6.17 -1.30
C LYS A 134 6.70 -6.35 -2.10
N TYR A 135 7.74 -5.65 -1.69
CA TYR A 135 9.06 -5.71 -2.31
C TYR A 135 10.09 -6.16 -1.28
N GLY A 136 10.69 -7.34 -1.49
CA GLY A 136 11.73 -7.90 -0.62
C GLY A 136 11.83 -9.43 -0.71
N GLN A 137 13.06 -9.95 -0.59
CA GLN A 137 13.42 -11.38 -0.54
C GLN A 137 13.23 -12.21 -1.83
N GLY A 138 13.51 -11.65 -3.01
CA GLY A 138 13.74 -12.45 -4.23
C GLY A 138 12.56 -13.27 -4.74
N SER A 139 11.34 -12.98 -4.29
CA SER A 139 10.13 -13.60 -4.80
C SER A 139 9.02 -12.56 -4.93
N TRP A 140 8.72 -12.15 -6.16
CA TRP A 140 7.43 -11.54 -6.44
C TRP A 140 6.35 -12.62 -6.24
N SER A 141 5.52 -12.47 -5.22
CA SER A 141 4.24 -13.17 -5.12
C SER A 141 3.15 -12.24 -5.63
N ARG A 142 2.15 -12.76 -6.35
CA ARG A 142 0.98 -11.98 -6.80
C ARG A 142 0.47 -11.11 -5.64
N PRO A 143 0.25 -9.80 -5.85
CA PRO A 143 -0.19 -8.90 -4.78
C PRO A 143 -1.42 -9.47 -4.07
N SER A 144 -1.37 -9.55 -2.74
CA SER A 144 -2.50 -10.03 -1.96
C SER A 144 -3.62 -9.01 -2.04
N THR A 145 -4.71 -9.32 -2.74
CA THR A 145 -5.92 -8.51 -2.70
C THR A 145 -6.70 -8.88 -1.44
N ILE A 146 -6.78 -7.98 -0.46
CA ILE A 146 -7.76 -8.13 0.61
C ILE A 146 -9.10 -7.67 0.03
N ARG A 147 -9.92 -8.65 -0.38
CA ARG A 147 -11.32 -8.40 -0.75
C ARG A 147 -12.15 -8.36 0.53
N SER A 148 -12.53 -7.16 0.93
CA SER A 148 -13.58 -7.01 1.94
C SER A 148 -14.86 -6.61 1.20
N SER A 149 -15.94 -7.36 1.38
CA SER A 149 -17.29 -6.86 1.13
C SER A 149 -17.60 -5.84 2.22
N CYS A 150 -16.98 -4.67 2.12
CA CYS A 150 -17.24 -3.60 3.05
C CYS A 150 -18.62 -3.07 2.68
N CYS A 151 -19.63 -3.49 3.44
CA CYS A 151 -20.91 -2.82 3.50
C CYS A 151 -20.65 -1.43 4.09
N MET A 152 -20.10 -0.52 3.29
CA MET A 152 -20.09 0.90 3.59
C MET A 152 -21.55 1.34 3.49
N ARG A 153 -22.31 1.08 4.55
CA ARG A 153 -23.56 1.81 4.79
C ARG A 153 -23.15 3.26 4.98
N SER A 154 -23.13 4.01 3.89
CA SER A 154 -23.25 5.46 3.97
C SER A 154 -24.54 5.75 4.73
N GLY A 155 -24.38 6.32 5.92
CA GLY A 155 -25.50 6.87 6.67
C GLY A 155 -26.19 7.89 5.78
N ARG A 156 -27.51 7.72 5.64
CA ARG A 156 -28.40 8.76 5.13
C ARG A 156 -28.35 10.01 6.01
#